data_AF-A0A1X1EYE2-F1
#
_entry.id   AF-A0A1X1EYE2-F1
#
_cell.length_a   1.000
_cell.length_b   1.000
_cell.length_c   1.000
_cell.angle_alpha   90.00
_cell.angle_beta   90.00
_cell.angle_gamma   90.00
#
_symmetry.space_group_name_H-M   'P 1'
#
loop_
_entity.id
_entity.type
_entity.pdbx_description
1 polymer ?
#
loop_
_entity_poly.entity_id
_entity_poly.type
_entity_poly.pdbx_seq_one_letter_code
_entity_poly.pdbx_strand_id
1 'polypeptide(L)'
;MNSIMLLLITHTTRLLSCLSEAMRQRQAEWFTNRSGHSSFRAEVVQSDGGFTAIISRRTGYSSRDWQYQQLASAGQFATARKALRAGRQMAQQMAGLRYRFD
;
A
#
# COMPACT_ATOMS: atom_id res chain seq x y z
N MET A 1 0.32 40.25 -12.73
CA MET A 1 -0.33 38.94 -13.01
C MET A 1 0.47 37.71 -12.53
N ASN A 2 1.77 37.81 -12.19
CA ASN A 2 2.56 36.65 -11.76
C ASN A 2 2.25 36.10 -10.35
N SER A 3 1.82 36.92 -9.39
CA SER A 3 1.63 36.45 -8.00
C SER A 3 0.48 35.45 -7.82
N ILE A 4 -0.62 35.58 -8.55
CA ILE A 4 -1.79 34.69 -8.42
C ILE A 4 -1.46 33.30 -8.99
N MET A 5 -0.79 33.25 -10.15
CA MET A 5 -0.31 31.99 -10.75
C MET A 5 0.68 31.27 -9.83
N LEU A 6 1.63 31.99 -9.22
CA LEU A 6 2.57 31.41 -8.25
C LEU A 6 1.87 30.87 -6.99
N LEU A 7 0.87 31.57 -6.47
CA LEU A 7 0.04 31.11 -5.35
C LEU A 7 -0.72 29.82 -5.70
N LEU A 8 -1.30 29.73 -6.89
CA LEU A 8 -2.02 28.53 -7.35
C LEU A 8 -1.06 27.34 -7.53
N ILE A 9 0.13 27.55 -8.10
CA ILE A 9 1.15 26.52 -8.29
C ILE A 9 1.67 26.01 -6.93
N THR A 10 1.98 26.92 -6.01
CA THR A 10 2.47 26.53 -4.66
C THR A 10 1.40 25.81 -3.85
N HIS A 11 0.13 26.20 -3.97
CA HIS A 11 -0.96 25.53 -3.28
C HIS A 11 -1.22 24.12 -3.83
N THR A 12 -1.26 23.98 -5.16
CA THR A 12 -1.48 22.66 -5.81
C THR A 12 -0.34 21.68 -5.54
N THR A 13 0.91 22.14 -5.60
CA THR A 13 2.08 21.30 -5.27
C THR A 13 2.06 20.84 -3.82
N ARG A 14 1.73 21.71 -2.86
CA ARG A 14 1.56 21.33 -1.45
C ARG A 14 0.49 20.26 -1.25
N LEU A 15 -0.67 20.44 -1.86
CA LEU A 15 -1.75 19.44 -1.79
C LEU A 15 -1.33 18.09 -2.38
N LEU A 16 -0.64 18.08 -3.53
CA LEU A 16 -0.11 16.86 -4.12
C LEU A 16 0.90 16.18 -3.20
N SER A 17 1.81 16.93 -2.58
CA SER A 17 2.80 16.40 -1.66
C SER A 17 2.13 15.74 -0.45
N CYS A 18 1.20 16.43 0.20
CA CYS A 18 0.45 15.88 1.35
C CYS A 18 -0.32 14.60 0.97
N LEU A 19 -0.97 14.59 -0.20
CA LEU A 19 -1.69 13.40 -0.68
C LEU A 19 -0.74 12.25 -0.99
N SER A 20 0.43 12.54 -1.58
CA SER A 20 1.44 11.54 -1.89
C SER A 20 2.00 10.90 -0.63
N GLU A 21 2.22 11.69 0.41
CA GLU A 21 2.75 11.22 1.69
C GLU A 21 1.73 10.41 2.46
N ALA A 22 0.47 10.85 2.50
CA ALA A 22 -0.63 10.07 3.06
C ALA A 22 -0.82 8.72 2.33
N MET A 23 -0.62 8.70 1.01
CA MET A 23 -0.62 7.46 0.24
C MET A 23 0.56 6.56 0.58
N ARG A 24 1.77 7.12 0.71
CA ARG A 24 2.97 6.36 1.12
C ARG A 24 2.81 5.75 2.50
N GLN A 25 2.30 6.50 3.47
CA GLN A 25 2.03 5.99 4.82
C GLN A 25 1.03 4.83 4.80
N ARG A 26 -0.06 4.96 4.03
CA ARG A 26 -1.03 3.88 3.87
C ARG A 26 -0.49 2.66 3.11
N GLN A 27 0.47 2.86 2.22
CA GLN A 27 1.15 1.76 1.54
C GLN A 27 2.17 1.06 2.44
N ALA A 28 2.76 1.77 3.40
CA ALA A 28 3.75 1.21 4.33
C ALA A 28 3.14 0.35 5.45
N GLU A 29 1.83 0.44 5.69
CA GLU A 29 1.15 -0.27 6.78
C GLU A 29 1.14 -1.79 6.57
N TRP A 30 1.55 -2.50 7.62
CA TRP A 30 1.50 -3.96 7.71
C TRP A 30 0.33 -4.40 8.58
N PHE A 31 -0.47 -5.33 8.07
CA PHE A 31 -1.50 -6.03 8.83
C PHE A 31 -0.95 -7.34 9.35
N THR A 32 -0.74 -7.45 10.65
CA THR A 32 -0.22 -8.67 11.28
C THR A 32 -1.36 -9.60 11.67
N ASN A 33 -1.21 -10.90 11.41
CA ASN A 33 -2.15 -11.92 11.85
C ASN A 33 -2.13 -12.10 13.38
N ARG A 34 -3.06 -12.91 13.90
CA ARG A 34 -3.22 -13.11 15.34
C ARG A 34 -2.02 -13.77 16.02
N SER A 35 -1.31 -14.66 15.33
CA SER A 35 -0.11 -15.31 15.87
C SER A 35 1.10 -14.37 15.95
N GLY A 36 1.08 -13.23 15.26
CA GLY A 36 2.22 -12.33 15.16
C GLY A 36 3.26 -12.77 14.13
N HIS A 37 3.16 -14.00 13.61
CA HIS A 37 4.17 -14.61 12.75
C HIS A 37 4.12 -14.10 11.31
N SER A 38 2.93 -13.77 10.78
CA SER A 38 2.77 -13.28 9.40
C SER A 38 2.21 -11.86 9.38
N SER A 39 2.82 -10.98 8.59
CA SER A 39 2.23 -9.68 8.26
C SER A 39 2.05 -9.52 6.75
N PHE A 40 1.03 -8.76 6.36
CA PHE A 40 0.68 -8.51 4.96
C PHE A 40 0.65 -7.02 4.67
N ARG A 41 1.13 -6.62 3.49
CA ARG A 41 1.14 -5.23 3.03
C ARG A 41 0.67 -5.16 1.59
N ALA A 42 -0.04 -4.09 1.27
CA ALA A 42 -0.40 -3.74 -0.08
C ALA A 42 0.65 -2.83 -0.71
N GLU A 43 1.17 -3.23 -1.86
CA GLU A 43 2.07 -2.44 -2.69
C GLU A 43 1.34 -2.09 -3.99
N VAL A 44 1.53 -0.85 -4.46
CA VAL A 44 0.92 -0.39 -5.72
C VAL A 44 2.06 -0.11 -6.67
N VAL A 45 2.05 -0.84 -7.77
CA VAL A 45 3.04 -0.70 -8.84
C VAL A 45 2.31 -0.20 -10.08
N GLN A 46 2.94 0.73 -10.81
CA GLN A 46 2.43 1.16 -12.10
C GLN A 46 2.64 0.03 -13.12
N SER A 47 1.60 -0.27 -13.88
CA SER A 47 1.59 -1.30 -14.93
C SER A 47 1.02 -0.74 -16.22
N ASP A 48 1.19 -1.44 -17.35
CA ASP A 48 0.68 -0.98 -18.64
C ASP A 48 -0.83 -0.73 -18.58
N GLY A 49 -1.22 0.55 -18.68
CA GLY A 49 -2.61 0.99 -18.65
C GLY A 49 -3.20 1.20 -17.25
N GLY A 50 -2.42 1.09 -16.16
CA GLY A 50 -2.97 1.37 -14.82
C GLY A 50 -2.05 1.09 -13.65
N PHE A 51 -2.66 0.61 -12.56
CA PHE A 51 -2.02 0.37 -11.28
C PHE A 51 -2.38 -1.03 -10.78
N THR A 52 -1.37 -1.85 -10.54
CA THR A 52 -1.55 -3.18 -9.97
C THR A 52 -1.33 -3.15 -8.47
N ALA A 53 -2.26 -3.73 -7.73
CA ALA A 53 -2.11 -3.93 -6.30
C ALA A 53 -1.49 -5.31 -6.05
N ILE A 54 -0.30 -5.33 -5.48
CA ILE A 54 0.48 -6.52 -5.10
C ILE A 54 0.38 -6.70 -3.59
N ILE A 55 0.23 -7.94 -3.12
CA ILE A 55 0.26 -8.26 -1.70
C ILE A 55 1.59 -8.91 -1.36
N SER A 56 2.36 -8.23 -0.51
CA SER A 56 3.58 -8.74 0.09
C SER A 56 3.26 -9.34 1.45
N ARG A 57 3.87 -10.48 1.74
CA ARG A 57 3.91 -11.12 3.06
C ARG A 57 5.31 -10.94 3.62
N ARG A 58 5.39 -10.69 4.92
CA ARG A 58 6.59 -10.97 5.72
C ARG A 58 6.27 -12.02 6.77
N THR A 59 7.21 -12.90 7.05
CA THR A 59 7.13 -13.87 8.16
C THR A 59 8.28 -13.68 9.13
N GLY A 60 8.06 -13.97 10.41
CA GLY A 60 9.05 -13.84 11.47
C GLY A 60 8.59 -12.90 12.57
N TYR A 61 9.22 -13.01 13.74
CA TYR A 61 8.80 -12.29 14.95
C TYR A 61 9.56 -10.98 15.15
N SER A 62 10.69 -10.80 14.47
CA SER A 62 11.51 -9.59 14.57
C SER A 62 12.12 -9.20 13.23
N SER A 63 12.67 -7.99 13.15
CA SER A 63 13.34 -7.52 11.94
C SER A 63 14.58 -8.32 11.55
N ARG A 64 15.12 -9.16 12.46
CA ARG A 64 16.32 -9.98 12.21
C ARG A 64 16.01 -11.27 11.46
N ASP A 65 14.78 -11.76 11.53
CA ASP A 65 14.33 -13.03 10.96
C ASP A 65 13.25 -12.87 9.89
N TRP A 66 12.94 -11.62 9.50
CA TRP A 66 11.93 -11.38 8.47
C TRP A 66 12.31 -11.99 7.12
N GLN A 67 11.44 -12.87 6.64
CA GLN A 67 11.45 -13.33 5.26
C GLN A 67 10.33 -12.65 4.48
N TYR A 68 10.62 -12.20 3.28
CA TYR A 68 9.68 -11.47 2.43
C TYR A 68 9.26 -12.32 1.24
N GLN A 69 7.97 -12.29 0.92
CA GLN A 69 7.40 -13.01 -0.23
C GLN A 69 6.28 -12.20 -0.86
N GLN A 70 6.27 -12.08 -2.19
CA GLN A 70 5.10 -11.63 -2.91
C GLN A 70 4.11 -12.79 -3.05
N LEU A 71 2.87 -12.61 -2.58
CA LEU A 71 1.93 -13.71 -2.41
C LEU A 71 0.75 -13.68 -3.38
N ALA A 72 0.25 -12.48 -3.70
CA ALA A 72 -0.94 -12.33 -4.53
C ALA A 72 -0.98 -10.96 -5.21
N SER A 73 -1.98 -10.77 -6.07
CA SER A 73 -2.41 -9.47 -6.56
C SER A 73 -3.91 -9.29 -6.34
N ALA A 74 -4.33 -8.09 -5.98
CA ALA A 74 -5.75 -7.72 -5.93
C ALA A 74 -6.27 -7.26 -7.32
N GLY A 75 -5.47 -7.39 -8.38
CA GLY A 75 -5.81 -7.02 -9.75
C GLY A 75 -5.26 -5.67 -10.19
N GLN A 76 -5.68 -5.26 -11.38
CA GLN A 76 -5.31 -4.00 -12.02
C GLN A 76 -6.44 -2.97 -11.91
N PHE A 77 -6.09 -1.71 -11.68
CA PHE A 77 -7.03 -0.63 -11.44
C PHE A 77 -6.63 0.63 -12.21
N ALA A 78 -7.63 1.42 -12.60
CA ALA A 78 -7.40 2.68 -13.30
C ALA A 78 -6.67 3.75 -12.47
N THR A 79 -6.69 3.67 -11.13
CA THR A 79 -6.01 4.66 -10.27
C THR A 79 -5.28 4.02 -9.10
N ALA A 80 -4.15 4.62 -8.70
CA ALA A 80 -3.35 4.19 -7.57
C ALA A 80 -4.15 4.11 -6.27
N ARG A 81 -5.08 5.05 -6.06
CA ARG A 81 -5.95 5.09 -4.88
C ARG A 81 -6.89 3.88 -4.82
N LYS A 82 -7.47 3.47 -5.95
CA LYS A 82 -8.34 2.28 -6.04
C LYS A 82 -7.52 1.01 -5.80
N ALA A 83 -6.35 0.90 -6.44
CA ALA A 83 -5.41 -0.20 -6.22
C ALA A 83 -5.03 -0.33 -4.74
N LEU A 84 -4.62 0.78 -4.11
CA LEU A 84 -4.23 0.77 -2.70
C LEU A 84 -5.39 0.36 -1.78
N ARG A 85 -6.61 0.87 -2.04
CA ARG A 85 -7.79 0.51 -1.26
C ARG A 85 -8.08 -1.00 -1.35
N ALA A 86 -8.13 -1.54 -2.56
CA ALA A 86 -8.41 -2.96 -2.78
C ALA A 86 -7.29 -3.85 -2.20
N GLY A 87 -6.04 -3.48 -2.43
CA GLY A 87 -4.88 -4.20 -1.89
C GLY A 87 -4.90 -4.24 -0.36
N ARG A 88 -5.21 -3.11 0.30
CA ARG A 88 -5.30 -3.07 1.77
C ARG A 88 -6.43 -3.94 2.31
N GLN A 89 -7.60 -3.91 1.67
CA GLN A 89 -8.72 -4.78 2.05
C GLN A 89 -8.31 -6.26 1.95
N MET A 90 -7.64 -6.65 0.86
CA MET A 90 -7.14 -8.00 0.70
C MET A 90 -6.07 -8.35 1.74
N ALA A 91 -5.08 -7.49 1.99
CA ALA A 91 -4.05 -7.71 3.00
C ALA A 91 -4.65 -7.87 4.42
N GLN A 92 -5.65 -7.07 4.76
CA GLN A 92 -6.38 -7.17 6.03
C GLN A 92 -7.16 -8.47 6.13
N GLN A 93 -7.84 -8.90 5.05
CA GLN A 93 -8.53 -10.19 5.00
C GLN A 93 -7.55 -11.34 5.20
N MET A 94 -6.39 -11.29 4.54
CA MET A 94 -5.35 -12.33 4.67
C MET A 94 -4.78 -12.42 6.08
N ALA A 95 -4.59 -11.29 6.77
CA ALA A 95 -4.21 -11.27 8.18
C ALA A 95 -5.26 -11.94 9.09
N GLY A 96 -6.54 -11.91 8.69
CA GLY A 96 -7.63 -12.59 9.40
C GLY A 96 -7.71 -14.10 9.15
N LEU A 97 -7.01 -14.65 8.14
CA LEU A 97 -7.06 -16.07 7.79
C LEU A 97 -6.15 -16.91 8.68
N ARG A 98 -6.67 -17.28 9.86
CA ARG A 98 -5.97 -18.07 10.89
C ARG A 98 -5.22 -19.29 10.35
N TYR A 99 -5.92 -20.22 9.70
CA TYR A 99 -5.32 -21.52 9.36
C TYR A 99 -4.47 -21.55 8.08
N ARG A 100 -4.43 -20.45 7.31
CA ARG A 100 -3.74 -20.44 6.01
C ARG A 100 -2.31 -19.93 6.10
N PHE A 101 -2.02 -19.06 7.06
CA PHE A 101 -0.76 -18.32 7.12
C PHE A 101 -0.15 -18.27 8.53
N ASP A 102 -0.69 -19.02 9.49
CA ASP A 102 0.00 -19.28 10.77
C ASP A 102 1.16 -20.24 10.55
#